data_AF-A0A4X2KL02-F1
#
_entry.id   AF-A0A4X2KL02-F1
#
_cell.length_a   1.000
_cell.length_b   1.000
_cell.length_c   1.000
_cell.angle_alpha   90.00
_cell.angle_beta   90.00
_cell.angle_gamma   90.00
#
_symmetry.space_group_name_H-M   'P 1'
#
loop_
_entity.id
_entity.type
_entity.pdbx_description
1 polymer ?
#
loop_
_entity_poly.entity_id
_entity_poly.type
_entity_poly.pdbx_seq_one_letter_code
_entity_poly.pdbx_strand_id
1 'polypeptide(L)'
;MEPPRAPAMLMLLLPPLLLPLPPCAWGKYVRGNLSSKEDWVFLTRFCFLSDYGRLDFRFRYPEAKCCENILLYFDDPSQWPAVYKAQDKDCLAKEAVIRPENNQVINLTTQYPWSGCQMVSEGGVRYLSCSSGRSFRSVRERWWYIALSKCGGDGLQLEYEMVLTNGKSFWTRHFSADEFGILETDVTFLLIFTLIFLLSCYFGYLLKGRQLLHTTYKMFMAAAGVEGESWGGWETRPLLSLPLSLSAKLLFSVSFLIFLLMLILLGKGFTVTRCLGMGTNRAPWQAGVGSGGI
;
A
#
# COMPACT_ATOMS: atom_id res chain seq x y z
N MET A 1 -11.85 33.84 -45.97
CA MET A 1 -10.74 33.06 -45.39
C MET A 1 -11.30 32.32 -44.19
N GLU A 2 -11.50 31.02 -44.33
CA GLU A 2 -11.98 30.14 -43.25
C GLU A 2 -10.94 30.05 -42.11
N PRO A 3 -11.38 29.83 -40.85
CA PRO A 3 -10.47 29.50 -39.78
C PRO A 3 -9.87 28.10 -40.02
N PRO A 4 -8.58 27.86 -39.68
CA PRO A 4 -7.99 26.54 -39.85
C PRO A 4 -8.67 25.55 -38.91
N ARG A 5 -9.17 24.47 -39.50
CA ARG A 5 -9.74 23.31 -38.80
C ARG A 5 -8.74 22.80 -37.76
N ALA A 6 -9.20 22.70 -36.52
CA ALA A 6 -8.43 22.09 -35.44
C ALA A 6 -8.01 20.66 -35.85
N PRO A 7 -6.72 20.29 -35.78
CA PRO A 7 -6.34 18.90 -35.93
C PRO A 7 -6.84 18.13 -34.71
N ALA A 8 -7.44 16.96 -34.97
CA ALA A 8 -8.05 16.02 -34.04
C ALA A 8 -7.11 15.44 -32.94
N MET A 9 -5.99 16.10 -32.66
CA MET A 9 -4.94 15.66 -31.74
C MET A 9 -5.17 16.11 -30.28
N LEU A 10 -6.21 16.93 -30.03
CA LEU A 10 -6.57 17.40 -28.68
C LEU A 10 -7.50 16.43 -27.92
N MET A 11 -8.07 15.43 -28.61
CA MET A 11 -8.96 14.43 -28.00
C MET A 11 -8.25 13.14 -27.57
N LEU A 12 -6.94 13.03 -27.80
CA LEU A 12 -6.11 11.88 -27.42
C LEU A 12 -5.28 12.12 -26.14
N LEU A 13 -5.44 13.29 -25.50
CA LEU A 13 -4.71 13.69 -24.28
C LEU A 13 -5.62 14.04 -23.09
N LEU A 14 -6.92 13.84 -23.22
CA LEU A 14 -7.82 13.79 -22.06
C LEU A 14 -8.11 12.31 -21.80
N PRO A 15 -7.46 11.69 -20.78
CA PRO A 15 -8.01 10.47 -20.21
C PRO A 15 -9.43 10.81 -19.74
N PRO A 16 -10.42 9.95 -19.99
CA PRO A 16 -11.77 10.19 -19.50
C PRO A 16 -11.68 10.32 -17.98
N LEU A 17 -12.08 11.48 -17.47
CA LEU A 17 -12.29 11.77 -16.04
C LEU A 17 -13.51 10.98 -15.55
N LEU A 18 -13.46 9.66 -15.69
CA LEU A 18 -14.33 8.72 -15.03
C LEU A 18 -13.61 8.38 -13.72
N LEU A 19 -13.59 9.32 -12.78
CA LEU A 19 -13.29 9.01 -11.39
C LEU A 19 -14.46 8.14 -10.89
N PRO A 20 -14.30 6.83 -10.70
CA PRO A 20 -15.31 6.08 -9.99
C PRO A 20 -15.40 6.69 -8.58
N LEU A 21 -16.62 7.00 -8.14
CA LEU A 21 -16.89 7.33 -6.74
C LEU A 21 -16.18 6.28 -5.88
N PRO A 22 -15.32 6.68 -4.92
CA PRO A 22 -14.62 5.71 -4.10
C PRO A 22 -15.67 4.84 -3.41
N PRO A 23 -15.61 3.50 -3.57
CA PRO A 23 -16.50 2.61 -2.84
C PRO A 23 -16.31 2.87 -1.35
N CYS A 24 -17.40 2.74 -0.59
CA CYS A 24 -17.36 2.88 0.87
C CYS A 24 -16.17 2.09 1.41
N ALA A 25 -15.24 2.76 2.08
CA ALA A 25 -14.12 2.11 2.75
C ALA A 25 -14.70 1.28 3.89
N TRP A 26 -14.63 -0.05 3.76
CA TRP A 26 -15.01 -0.96 4.83
C TRP A 26 -13.81 -1.17 5.75
N GLY A 27 -14.10 -1.41 7.02
CA GLY A 27 -13.12 -1.89 7.98
C GLY A 27 -12.26 -3.02 7.49
N LYS A 28 -11.07 -3.17 8.09
CA LYS A 28 -10.35 -4.45 8.00
C LYS A 28 -11.21 -5.54 8.64
N TYR A 29 -12.01 -6.13 7.78
CA TYR A 29 -12.97 -7.16 8.06
C TYR A 29 -12.43 -8.44 7.43
N VAL A 30 -12.02 -9.36 8.28
CA VAL A 30 -11.43 -10.62 7.84
C VAL A 30 -12.43 -11.72 8.08
N ARG A 31 -12.94 -12.30 6.99
CA ARG A 31 -13.81 -13.48 7.03
C ARG A 31 -13.23 -14.61 6.20
N GLY A 32 -13.47 -15.84 6.63
CA GLY A 32 -13.04 -17.02 5.89
C GLY A 32 -13.57 -18.31 6.46
N ASN A 33 -13.46 -19.38 5.67
CA ASN A 33 -13.63 -20.74 6.12
C ASN A 33 -12.25 -21.42 6.03
N LEU A 34 -11.73 -21.86 7.16
CA LEU A 34 -10.43 -22.50 7.30
C LEU A 34 -10.64 -24.01 7.39
N SER A 35 -9.95 -24.74 6.52
CA SER A 35 -9.81 -26.20 6.62
C SER A 35 -8.36 -26.54 6.32
N SER A 36 -7.57 -26.77 7.37
CA SER A 36 -6.14 -27.08 7.28
C SER A 36 -5.81 -28.35 8.06
N LYS A 37 -4.82 -29.10 7.58
CA LYS A 37 -4.22 -30.22 8.32
C LYS A 37 -3.16 -29.74 9.33
N GLU A 38 -2.79 -28.47 9.27
CA GLU A 38 -1.84 -27.89 10.20
C GLU A 38 -2.55 -27.54 11.52
N ASP A 39 -1.91 -27.89 12.63
CA ASP A 39 -2.39 -27.60 13.98
C ASP A 39 -2.18 -26.14 14.40
N TRP A 40 -1.49 -25.34 13.60
CA TRP A 40 -1.24 -23.92 13.86
C TRP A 40 -1.32 -23.13 12.55
N VAL A 41 -2.15 -22.10 12.50
CA VAL A 41 -2.36 -21.30 11.29
C VAL A 41 -2.40 -19.80 11.60
N PHE A 42 -1.66 -19.00 10.84
CA PHE A 42 -1.74 -17.54 10.89
C PHE A 42 -2.95 -17.03 10.11
N LEU A 43 -3.75 -16.15 10.72
CA LEU A 43 -4.92 -15.56 10.06
C LEU A 43 -4.65 -14.15 9.55
N THR A 44 -4.24 -13.25 10.44
CA THR A 44 -4.08 -11.84 10.09
C THR A 44 -3.22 -11.08 11.09
N ARG A 45 -2.79 -9.89 10.70
CA ARG A 45 -2.08 -8.93 11.56
C ARG A 45 -2.74 -7.57 11.54
N PHE A 46 -2.58 -6.81 12.61
CA PHE A 46 -3.06 -5.44 12.71
C PHE A 46 -2.23 -4.64 13.68
N CYS A 47 -1.88 -3.40 13.31
CA CYS A 47 -1.20 -2.47 14.21
C CYS A 47 -2.24 -1.71 15.04
N PHE A 48 -2.32 -2.01 16.34
CA PHE A 48 -3.26 -1.36 17.25
C PHE A 48 -2.64 -0.10 17.87
N LEU A 49 -3.46 0.95 18.03
CA LEU A 49 -3.12 2.14 18.82
C LEU A 49 -3.04 1.81 20.32
N SER A 50 -2.21 2.56 21.04
CA SER A 50 -1.88 2.36 22.46
C SER A 50 -3.09 2.16 23.39
N ASP A 51 -4.17 2.94 23.24
CA ASP A 51 -5.29 2.91 24.19
C ASP A 51 -6.66 2.51 23.59
N TYR A 52 -6.74 2.32 22.27
CA TYR A 52 -8.04 2.20 21.58
C TYR A 52 -8.17 1.00 20.64
N GLY A 53 -7.25 0.02 20.75
CA GLY A 53 -7.30 -1.18 19.93
C GLY A 53 -8.42 -2.13 20.36
N ARG A 54 -9.21 -2.62 19.39
CA ARG A 54 -10.28 -3.61 19.64
C ARG A 54 -10.32 -4.67 18.54
N LEU A 55 -10.34 -5.93 18.95
CA LEU A 55 -10.69 -7.09 18.13
C LEU A 55 -12.04 -7.60 18.59
N ASP A 56 -13.03 -7.58 17.71
CA ASP A 56 -14.26 -8.33 17.90
C ASP A 56 -14.24 -9.53 16.94
N PHE A 57 -14.62 -10.70 17.45
CA PHE A 57 -14.52 -11.94 16.70
C PHE A 57 -15.77 -12.80 16.82
N ARG A 58 -15.97 -13.60 15.79
CA ARG A 58 -16.97 -14.67 15.75
C ARG A 58 -16.35 -15.89 15.08
N PHE A 59 -16.29 -16.99 15.82
CA PHE A 59 -15.81 -18.29 15.35
C PHE A 59 -16.93 -19.32 15.42
N ARG A 60 -16.95 -20.22 14.45
CA ARG A 60 -17.92 -21.31 14.40
C ARG A 60 -17.27 -22.59 13.88
N TYR A 61 -17.39 -23.68 14.63
CA TYR A 61 -16.86 -24.99 14.22
C TYR A 61 -17.66 -26.15 14.84
N PRO A 62 -17.59 -27.36 14.26
CA PRO A 62 -18.28 -28.53 14.82
C PRO A 62 -17.78 -28.86 16.23
N GLU A 63 -18.68 -29.19 17.16
CA GLU A 63 -18.32 -29.57 18.54
C GLU A 63 -17.32 -30.74 18.57
N ALA A 64 -17.47 -31.70 17.67
CA ALA A 64 -16.56 -32.85 17.54
C ALA A 64 -15.11 -32.47 17.22
N LYS A 65 -14.88 -31.24 16.72
CA LYS A 65 -13.54 -30.71 16.43
C LYS A 65 -13.00 -29.81 17.55
N CYS A 66 -13.66 -29.74 18.71
CA CYS A 66 -13.14 -29.00 19.86
C CYS A 66 -11.77 -29.53 20.34
N CYS A 67 -10.91 -28.71 20.94
CA CYS A 67 -11.06 -27.27 21.19
C CYS A 67 -9.91 -26.48 20.59
N GLU A 68 -10.25 -25.39 19.93
CA GLU A 68 -9.30 -24.54 19.20
C GLU A 68 -9.00 -23.28 20.02
N ASN A 69 -7.80 -22.74 19.90
CA ASN A 69 -7.36 -21.56 20.61
C ASN A 69 -7.12 -20.41 19.64
N ILE A 70 -7.47 -19.18 20.05
CA ILE A 70 -6.95 -17.97 19.41
C ILE A 70 -5.68 -17.55 20.16
N LEU A 71 -4.60 -17.41 19.40
CA LEU A 71 -3.30 -16.98 19.87
C LEU A 71 -3.03 -15.55 19.43
N LEU A 72 -2.69 -14.69 20.38
CA LEU A 72 -2.41 -13.27 20.16
C LEU A 72 -0.93 -13.00 20.40
N TYR A 73 -0.13 -12.96 19.34
CA TYR A 73 1.29 -12.57 19.42
C TYR A 73 1.45 -11.07 19.20
N PHE A 74 2.50 -10.48 19.76
CA PHE A 74 2.92 -9.12 19.41
C PHE A 74 4.33 -9.08 18.82
N ASP A 75 4.72 -7.90 18.36
CA ASP A 75 5.96 -7.57 17.64
C ASP A 75 7.28 -7.73 18.40
N ASP A 76 7.25 -8.32 19.61
CA ASP A 76 8.46 -8.52 20.39
C ASP A 76 9.31 -9.66 19.82
N PRO A 77 10.66 -9.53 19.81
CA PRO A 77 11.55 -10.56 19.28
C PRO A 77 11.33 -11.96 19.84
N SER A 78 10.89 -12.06 21.11
CA SER A 78 10.60 -13.34 21.74
C SER A 78 9.29 -13.97 21.29
N GLN A 79 8.37 -13.22 20.67
CA GLN A 79 7.03 -13.65 20.29
C GLN A 79 6.88 -13.93 18.79
N TRP A 80 6.24 -13.03 18.03
CA TRP A 80 5.89 -13.29 16.63
C TRP A 80 7.12 -13.66 15.76
N PRO A 81 8.24 -12.90 15.81
CA PRO A 81 9.44 -13.24 15.05
C PRO A 81 10.05 -14.59 15.43
N ALA A 82 9.84 -15.06 16.67
CA ALA A 82 10.38 -16.33 17.14
C ALA A 82 9.54 -17.55 16.70
N VAL A 83 8.30 -17.37 16.26
CA VAL A 83 7.39 -18.48 15.89
C VAL A 83 7.04 -18.49 14.41
N TYR A 84 7.04 -17.33 13.76
CA TYR A 84 6.66 -17.22 12.36
C TYR A 84 7.75 -17.76 11.45
N LYS A 85 7.39 -18.73 10.58
CA LYS A 85 8.31 -19.45 9.70
C LYS A 85 9.45 -20.21 10.41
N ALA A 86 9.35 -20.41 11.72
CA ALA A 86 10.22 -21.31 12.48
C ALA A 86 9.81 -22.76 12.18
N GLN A 87 10.59 -23.45 11.33
CA GLN A 87 10.34 -24.84 10.95
C GLN A 87 10.73 -25.85 12.03
N ASP A 88 11.58 -25.42 12.96
CA ASP A 88 12.07 -26.18 14.12
C ASP A 88 11.07 -26.21 15.29
N LYS A 89 10.01 -25.39 15.23
CA LYS A 89 9.00 -25.31 16.30
C LYS A 89 7.71 -26.01 15.93
N ASP A 90 7.34 -26.97 16.76
CA ASP A 90 6.03 -27.61 16.72
C ASP A 90 4.93 -26.69 17.27
N CYS A 91 3.67 -27.13 17.17
CA CYS A 91 2.52 -26.35 17.63
C CYS A 91 2.63 -25.95 19.11
N LEU A 92 3.04 -26.89 19.98
CA LEU A 92 3.18 -26.66 21.41
C LEU A 92 4.30 -25.66 21.72
N ALA A 93 5.44 -25.74 21.05
CA ALA A 93 6.52 -24.77 21.20
C ALA A 93 6.11 -23.36 20.74
N LYS A 94 5.23 -23.25 19.73
CA LYS A 94 4.68 -21.96 19.28
C LYS A 94 3.69 -21.38 20.28
N GLU A 95 2.87 -22.20 20.94
CA GLU A 95 2.00 -21.75 22.04
C GLU A 95 2.80 -21.35 23.28
N ALA A 96 3.85 -22.11 23.64
CA ALA A 96 4.64 -21.90 24.85
C ALA A 96 5.42 -20.58 24.90
N VAL A 97 5.62 -19.94 23.74
CA VAL A 97 6.21 -18.61 23.64
C VAL A 97 5.30 -17.52 24.22
N ILE A 98 3.98 -17.77 24.23
CA ILE A 98 2.98 -16.84 24.75
C ILE A 98 2.92 -16.95 26.27
N ARG A 99 2.63 -15.83 26.93
CA ARG A 99 2.42 -15.77 28.38
C ARG A 99 0.91 -15.80 28.69
N PRO A 100 0.35 -16.90 29.22
CA PRO A 100 -1.07 -17.00 29.50
C PRO A 100 -1.58 -15.91 30.46
N GLU A 101 -0.72 -15.41 31.34
CA GLU A 101 -1.02 -14.36 32.33
C GLU A 101 -1.44 -13.04 31.66
N ASN A 102 -1.02 -12.83 30.42
CA ASN A 102 -1.35 -11.64 29.64
C ASN A 102 -2.67 -11.78 28.86
N ASN A 103 -3.47 -12.83 29.08
CA ASN A 103 -4.71 -13.12 28.35
C ASN A 103 -4.52 -13.21 26.83
N GLN A 104 -3.34 -13.64 26.39
CA GLN A 104 -2.97 -13.77 24.98
C GLN A 104 -3.48 -15.06 24.32
N VAL A 105 -4.04 -15.98 25.13
CA VAL A 105 -4.66 -17.22 24.67
C VAL A 105 -6.14 -17.18 25.00
N ILE A 106 -6.98 -17.35 23.99
CA ILE A 106 -8.44 -17.43 24.14
C ILE A 106 -8.86 -18.83 23.73
N ASN A 107 -9.20 -19.65 24.72
CA ASN A 107 -9.68 -20.99 24.45
C ASN A 107 -11.14 -20.92 23.98
N LEU A 108 -11.40 -21.40 22.76
CA LEU A 108 -12.75 -21.49 22.23
C LEU A 108 -13.40 -22.74 22.83
N THR A 109 -14.09 -22.53 23.94
CA THR A 109 -14.81 -23.58 24.65
C THR A 109 -15.89 -22.97 25.52
N THR A 110 -16.95 -23.74 25.78
CA THR A 110 -18.02 -23.34 26.71
C THR A 110 -17.53 -23.19 28.15
N GLN A 111 -16.39 -23.82 28.50
CA GLN A 111 -15.79 -23.72 29.83
C GLN A 111 -15.06 -22.40 30.08
N TYR A 112 -14.75 -21.63 29.02
CA TYR A 112 -14.02 -20.37 29.10
C TYR A 112 -14.96 -19.21 28.76
N PRO A 113 -15.61 -18.56 29.75
CA PRO A 113 -16.71 -17.63 29.51
C PRO A 113 -16.33 -16.44 28.62
N TRP A 114 -15.06 -16.04 28.66
CA TRP A 114 -14.57 -14.90 27.88
C TRP A 114 -14.49 -15.14 26.38
N SER A 115 -14.59 -16.39 25.92
CA SER A 115 -14.73 -16.72 24.49
C SER A 115 -16.15 -16.51 23.95
N GLY A 116 -17.15 -16.44 24.83
CA GLY A 116 -18.55 -16.30 24.46
C GLY A 116 -19.10 -17.50 23.66
N CYS A 117 -18.52 -18.69 23.83
CA CYS A 117 -18.97 -19.90 23.13
C CYS A 117 -20.32 -20.40 23.62
N GLN A 118 -21.22 -20.66 22.68
CA GLN A 118 -22.52 -21.27 22.90
C GLN A 118 -22.70 -22.47 21.96
N MET A 119 -23.44 -23.46 22.45
CA MET A 119 -23.79 -24.65 21.68
C MET A 119 -25.00 -24.35 20.79
N VAL A 120 -24.85 -24.57 19.48
CA VAL A 120 -25.91 -24.38 18.48
C VAL A 120 -26.08 -25.68 17.71
N SER A 121 -27.32 -26.16 17.59
CA SER A 121 -27.62 -27.33 16.76
C SER A 121 -28.23 -26.89 15.45
N GLU A 122 -27.65 -27.32 14.33
CA GLU A 122 -28.10 -27.00 12.99
C GLU A 122 -27.99 -28.25 12.11
N GLY A 123 -29.08 -28.64 11.45
CA GLY A 123 -29.10 -29.83 10.59
C GLY A 123 -28.74 -31.14 11.31
N GLY A 124 -28.99 -31.24 12.63
CA GLY A 124 -28.64 -32.41 13.44
C GLY A 124 -27.16 -32.48 13.88
N VAL A 125 -26.33 -31.53 13.44
CA VAL A 125 -24.93 -31.41 13.88
C VAL A 125 -24.85 -30.35 14.99
N ARG A 126 -24.00 -30.60 15.99
CA ARG A 126 -23.72 -29.65 17.07
C ARG A 126 -22.49 -28.81 16.71
N TYR A 127 -22.64 -27.49 16.82
CA TYR A 127 -21.61 -26.50 16.57
C TYR A 127 -21.34 -25.70 17.83
N LEU A 128 -20.07 -25.31 18.01
CA LEU A 128 -19.68 -24.25 18.93
C LEU A 128 -19.69 -22.93 18.14
N SER A 129 -20.47 -21.97 18.60
CA SER A 129 -20.47 -20.60 18.08
C SER A 129 -19.99 -19.65 19.17
N CYS A 130 -18.80 -19.08 18.95
CA CYS A 130 -18.11 -18.23 19.91
C CYS A 130 -18.11 -16.80 19.40
N SER A 131 -18.67 -15.88 20.18
CA SER A 131 -18.67 -14.46 19.85
C SER A 131 -18.29 -13.63 21.06
N SER A 132 -17.18 -12.90 20.94
CA SER A 132 -16.64 -12.06 22.00
C SER A 132 -15.66 -11.05 21.39
N GLY A 133 -14.94 -10.32 22.23
CA GLY A 133 -13.89 -9.41 21.77
C GLY A 133 -12.87 -9.08 22.84
N ARG A 134 -11.70 -8.60 22.38
CA ARG A 134 -10.57 -8.20 23.21
C ARG A 134 -10.18 -6.77 22.91
N SER A 135 -9.89 -6.03 23.97
CA SER A 135 -9.29 -4.72 23.89
C SER A 135 -7.78 -4.85 24.05
N PHE A 136 -7.03 -4.12 23.24
CA PHE A 136 -5.58 -4.07 23.29
C PHE A 136 -5.16 -2.75 23.89
N ARG A 137 -4.27 -2.83 24.89
CA ARG A 137 -3.65 -1.67 25.51
C ARG A 137 -2.16 -1.88 25.60
N SER A 138 -1.39 -0.93 25.08
CA SER A 138 0.06 -0.97 25.05
C SER A 138 0.66 0.42 25.21
N VAL A 139 1.91 0.49 25.66
CA VAL A 139 2.62 1.76 25.88
C VAL A 139 2.86 2.54 24.57
N ARG A 140 2.94 1.82 23.45
CA ARG A 140 3.13 2.34 22.09
C ARG A 140 2.19 1.61 21.13
N GLU A 141 2.06 2.10 19.90
CA GLU A 141 1.42 1.33 18.85
C GLU A 141 2.21 0.04 18.61
N ARG A 142 1.49 -1.08 18.50
CA ARG A 142 2.10 -2.40 18.34
C ARG A 142 1.38 -3.23 17.30
N TRP A 143 2.17 -3.97 16.53
CA TRP A 143 1.63 -5.03 15.70
C TRP A 143 1.21 -6.21 16.56
N TRP A 144 -0.02 -6.64 16.36
CA TRP A 144 -0.56 -7.87 16.88
C TRP A 144 -0.84 -8.84 15.74
N TYR A 145 -0.52 -10.10 15.97
CA TYR A 145 -0.63 -11.18 15.01
C TYR A 145 -1.56 -12.24 15.61
N ILE A 146 -2.61 -12.55 14.87
CA ILE A 146 -3.67 -13.45 15.30
C ILE A 146 -3.45 -14.78 14.56
N ALA A 147 -3.26 -15.83 15.34
CA ALA A 147 -3.16 -17.19 14.85
C ALA A 147 -4.16 -18.08 15.57
N LEU A 148 -4.41 -19.24 14.99
CA LEU A 148 -5.20 -20.31 15.58
C LEU A 148 -4.32 -21.50 15.88
N SER A 149 -4.69 -22.26 16.90
CA SER A 149 -4.03 -23.51 17.20
C SER A 149 -4.97 -24.57 17.76
N LYS A 150 -4.62 -25.83 17.49
CA LYS A 150 -5.19 -27.03 18.08
C LYS A 150 -4.12 -28.11 18.08
N CYS A 151 -3.18 -28.00 19.02
CA CYS A 151 -2.02 -28.88 19.05
C CYS A 151 -2.42 -30.33 19.41
N GLY A 152 -1.93 -31.30 18.63
CA GLY A 152 -2.22 -32.72 18.84
C GLY A 152 -3.61 -33.14 18.35
N GLY A 153 -4.22 -32.32 17.49
CA GLY A 153 -5.49 -32.61 16.83
C GLY A 153 -5.30 -33.12 15.40
N ASP A 154 -6.40 -33.19 14.66
CA ASP A 154 -6.40 -33.54 13.23
C ASP A 154 -6.36 -32.28 12.33
N GLY A 155 -5.70 -31.21 12.78
CA GLY A 155 -5.75 -29.89 12.16
C GLY A 155 -6.94 -29.01 12.58
N LEU A 156 -7.12 -27.91 11.85
CA LEU A 156 -8.07 -26.83 12.14
C LEU A 156 -9.20 -26.79 11.11
N GLN A 157 -10.45 -26.71 11.59
CA GLN A 157 -11.62 -26.62 10.72
C GLN A 157 -12.68 -25.70 11.33
N LEU A 158 -12.71 -24.45 10.89
CA LEU A 158 -13.61 -23.43 11.44
C LEU A 158 -14.01 -22.37 10.42
N GLU A 159 -15.13 -21.71 10.68
CA GLU A 159 -15.53 -20.45 10.06
C GLU A 159 -15.18 -19.31 11.01
N TYR A 160 -14.62 -18.23 10.47
CA TYR A 160 -14.23 -17.08 11.26
C TYR A 160 -14.62 -15.76 10.62
N GLU A 161 -14.91 -14.82 11.50
CA GLU A 161 -15.19 -13.42 11.19
C GLU A 161 -14.51 -12.58 12.26
N MET A 162 -13.70 -11.60 11.85
CA MET A 162 -12.96 -10.72 12.74
C MET A 162 -13.05 -9.27 12.27
N VAL A 163 -13.33 -8.39 13.21
CA VAL A 163 -13.37 -6.94 13.03
C VAL A 163 -12.27 -6.33 13.90
N LEU A 164 -11.27 -5.71 13.27
CA LEU A 164 -10.17 -5.04 13.98
C LEU A 164 -10.31 -3.53 13.83
N THR A 165 -10.22 -2.80 14.95
CA THR A 165 -10.45 -1.36 14.96
C THR A 165 -9.51 -0.59 15.90
N ASN A 166 -9.27 0.67 15.55
CA ASN A 166 -8.43 1.65 16.23
C ASN A 166 -9.19 2.97 16.46
N GLY A 167 -9.58 3.28 17.70
CA GLY A 167 -10.14 4.61 18.02
C GLY A 167 -11.65 4.73 17.84
N LYS A 168 -12.13 5.97 17.98
CA LYS A 168 -13.56 6.31 18.02
C LYS A 168 -14.07 7.05 16.79
N SER A 169 -13.18 7.56 15.93
CA SER A 169 -13.56 8.36 14.77
C SER A 169 -14.12 7.45 13.66
N PHE A 170 -15.25 7.82 13.07
CA PHE A 170 -15.88 7.02 12.01
C PHE A 170 -14.93 6.75 10.82
N TRP A 171 -14.08 7.73 10.49
CA TRP A 171 -13.20 7.69 9.31
C TRP A 171 -11.91 6.92 9.53
N THR A 172 -11.31 6.97 10.73
CA THR A 172 -10.00 6.35 10.99
C THR A 172 -10.09 5.04 11.77
N ARG A 173 -11.28 4.70 12.28
CA ARG A 173 -11.49 3.52 13.14
C ARG A 173 -11.01 2.21 12.54
N HIS A 174 -11.00 2.14 11.23
CA HIS A 174 -10.92 0.91 10.48
C HIS A 174 -9.54 0.62 9.89
N PHE A 175 -8.63 1.59 9.99
CA PHE A 175 -7.27 1.49 9.50
C PHE A 175 -6.34 1.00 10.61
N SER A 176 -5.33 0.21 10.23
CA SER A 176 -4.23 -0.08 11.15
C SER A 176 -3.38 1.17 11.34
N ALA A 177 -2.71 1.28 12.49
CA ALA A 177 -1.95 2.49 12.82
C ALA A 177 -0.80 2.76 11.85
N ASP A 178 -0.28 1.73 11.17
CA ASP A 178 0.73 1.84 10.12
C ASP A 178 0.18 2.34 8.77
N GLU A 179 -1.14 2.31 8.59
CA GLU A 179 -1.82 2.80 7.38
C GLU A 179 -2.30 4.26 7.55
N PHE A 180 -2.16 4.83 8.75
CA PHE A 180 -2.58 6.21 9.02
C PHE A 180 -1.73 7.20 8.23
N GLY A 181 -2.39 8.17 7.61
CA GLY A 181 -1.74 9.21 6.81
C GLY A 181 -1.36 8.78 5.39
N ILE A 182 -1.30 7.47 5.07
CA ILE A 182 -0.99 6.98 3.72
C ILE A 182 -1.99 7.54 2.71
N LEU A 183 -3.29 7.27 2.92
CA LEU A 183 -4.34 7.77 2.03
C LEU A 183 -4.34 9.31 1.91
N GLU A 184 -4.10 10.02 3.01
CA GLU A 184 -4.06 11.48 3.02
C GLU A 184 -2.86 12.02 2.22
N THR A 185 -1.68 11.41 2.40
CA THR A 185 -0.49 11.76 1.62
C THR A 185 -0.70 11.44 0.15
N ASP A 186 -1.32 10.31 -0.17
CA ASP A 186 -1.49 9.86 -1.55
C ASP A 186 -2.49 10.72 -2.31
N VAL A 187 -3.60 11.10 -1.65
CA VAL A 187 -4.55 12.08 -2.18
C VAL A 187 -3.87 13.45 -2.38
N THR A 188 -3.06 13.90 -1.42
CA THR A 188 -2.36 15.19 -1.53
C THR A 188 -1.39 15.20 -2.70
N PHE A 189 -0.59 14.15 -2.86
CA PHE A 189 0.33 14.02 -3.99
C PHE A 189 -0.41 13.93 -5.32
N LEU A 190 -1.50 13.17 -5.40
CA LEU A 190 -2.34 13.10 -6.60
C LEU A 190 -2.85 14.48 -7.03
N LEU A 191 -3.34 15.29 -6.10
CA LEU A 191 -3.80 16.66 -6.39
C LEU A 191 -2.68 17.56 -6.88
N ILE A 192 -1.51 17.51 -6.23
CA ILE A 192 -0.33 18.31 -6.61
C ILE A 192 0.15 17.91 -8.01
N PHE A 193 0.32 16.61 -8.29
CA PHE A 193 0.78 16.14 -9.60
C PHE A 193 -0.23 16.44 -10.70
N THR A 194 -1.53 16.32 -10.42
CA THR A 194 -2.58 16.71 -11.37
C THR A 194 -2.50 18.21 -11.71
N LEU A 195 -2.30 19.07 -10.71
CA LEU A 195 -2.14 20.51 -10.91
C LEU A 195 -0.90 20.83 -11.75
N ILE A 196 0.24 20.22 -11.42
CA ILE A 196 1.50 20.39 -12.17
C ILE A 196 1.31 19.94 -13.62
N PHE A 197 0.67 18.80 -13.85
CA PHE A 197 0.41 18.29 -15.18
C PHE A 197 -0.45 19.26 -16.00
N LEU A 198 -1.57 19.74 -15.45
CA LEU A 198 -2.45 20.70 -16.14
C LEU A 198 -1.73 22.01 -16.47
N LEU A 199 -0.95 22.56 -15.53
CA LEU A 199 -0.12 23.74 -15.77
C LEU A 199 0.94 23.48 -16.85
N SER A 200 1.56 22.30 -16.85
CA SER A 200 2.54 21.92 -17.86
C SER A 200 1.92 21.81 -19.25
N CYS A 201 0.71 21.26 -19.37
CA CYS A 201 -0.03 21.21 -20.63
C CYS A 201 -0.38 22.62 -21.13
N TYR A 202 -0.82 23.51 -20.23
CA TYR A 202 -1.14 24.90 -20.56
C TYR A 202 0.07 25.65 -21.13
N PHE A 203 1.20 25.64 -20.43
CA PHE A 203 2.43 26.26 -20.92
C PHE A 203 2.97 25.56 -22.17
N GLY A 204 2.85 24.23 -22.27
CA GLY A 204 3.18 23.46 -23.47
C GLY A 204 2.39 23.90 -24.70
N TYR A 205 1.10 24.19 -24.54
CA TYR A 205 0.26 24.75 -25.59
C TYR A 205 0.76 26.13 -26.06
N LEU A 206 1.05 27.04 -25.12
CA LEU A 206 1.58 28.37 -25.43
C LEU A 206 2.95 28.31 -26.15
N LEU A 207 3.86 27.46 -25.66
CA LEU A 207 5.18 27.26 -26.25
C LEU A 207 5.10 26.65 -27.65
N LYS A 208 4.17 25.70 -27.88
CA LYS A 208 3.92 25.12 -29.20
C LYS A 208 3.45 26.18 -30.19
N GLY A 209 2.55 27.08 -29.79
CA GLY A 209 2.09 28.19 -30.62
C GLY A 209 3.22 29.13 -31.06
N ARG A 210 4.29 29.24 -30.25
CA ARG A 210 5.48 30.07 -30.52
C ARG A 210 6.65 29.31 -31.13
N GLN A 211 6.51 28.01 -31.41
CA GLN A 211 7.62 27.13 -31.85
C GLN A 211 8.81 27.06 -30.87
N LEU A 212 8.56 27.28 -29.57
CA LEU A 212 9.57 27.25 -28.49
C LEU A 212 9.49 25.97 -27.63
N LEU A 213 8.73 24.97 -28.07
CA LEU A 213 8.52 23.74 -27.31
C LEU A 213 9.72 22.78 -27.43
N HIS A 214 10.66 22.90 -26.48
CA HIS A 214 11.87 22.08 -26.42
C HIS A 214 11.58 20.61 -26.06
N THR A 215 12.43 19.68 -26.51
CA THR A 215 12.30 18.24 -26.26
C THR A 215 12.34 17.87 -24.78
N THR A 216 13.15 18.55 -23.97
CA THR A 216 13.17 18.31 -22.50
C THR A 216 11.85 18.70 -21.84
N TYR A 217 11.16 19.72 -22.34
CA TYR A 217 9.84 20.09 -21.84
C TYR A 217 8.78 19.03 -22.18
N LYS A 218 8.91 18.37 -23.35
CA LYS A 218 8.07 17.22 -23.71
C LYS A 218 8.34 16.01 -22.80
N MET A 219 9.60 15.76 -22.44
CA MET A 219 9.95 14.71 -21.47
C MET A 219 9.35 15.01 -20.09
N PHE A 220 9.40 16.26 -19.63
CA PHE A 220 8.77 16.69 -18.38
C PHE A 220 7.24 16.47 -18.40
N MET A 221 6.55 16.91 -19.46
CA MET A 221 5.10 16.67 -19.60
C MET A 221 4.75 15.17 -19.63
N ALA A 222 5.56 14.36 -20.30
CA ALA A 222 5.37 12.91 -20.35
C ALA A 222 5.55 12.26 -18.97
N ALA A 223 6.59 12.64 -18.21
CA ALA A 223 6.79 12.16 -16.85
C ALA A 223 5.62 12.58 -15.92
N ALA A 224 5.25 13.86 -15.93
CA ALA A 224 4.14 14.36 -15.10
C ALA A 224 2.80 13.69 -15.44
N GLY A 225 2.54 13.38 -16.72
CA GLY A 225 1.32 12.69 -17.15
C GLY A 225 1.26 11.23 -16.69
N VAL A 226 2.38 10.50 -16.82
CA VAL A 226 2.45 9.10 -16.38
C VAL A 226 2.39 8.98 -14.85
N GLU A 227 2.89 9.98 -14.11
CA GLU A 227 2.68 10.04 -12.64
C GLU A 227 1.20 10.22 -12.29
N GLY A 228 0.48 11.16 -12.91
CA GLY A 228 -0.95 11.37 -12.61
C GLY A 228 -1.81 10.11 -12.80
N GLU A 229 -1.54 9.33 -13.85
CA GLU A 229 -2.27 8.08 -14.14
C GLU A 229 -1.89 6.91 -13.21
N SER A 230 -0.64 6.88 -12.71
CA SER A 230 -0.17 5.84 -11.80
C SER A 230 -0.84 5.90 -10.42
N TRP A 231 -1.24 7.10 -9.98
CA TRP A 231 -1.88 7.33 -8.68
C TRP A 231 -3.42 7.32 -8.77
N GLY A 232 -4.01 7.80 -9.87
CA GLY A 232 -5.45 8.05 -9.99
C GLY A 232 -6.36 6.82 -10.13
N GLY A 233 -5.83 5.61 -10.32
CA GLY A 233 -6.64 4.42 -10.59
C GLY A 233 -6.54 3.26 -9.58
N TRP A 234 -5.79 3.39 -8.47
CA TRP A 234 -5.04 2.21 -8.00
C TRP A 234 -5.00 1.88 -6.51
N GLU A 235 -5.60 2.68 -5.63
CA GLU A 235 -5.61 2.35 -4.18
C GLU A 235 -6.97 1.95 -3.60
N THR A 236 -8.06 2.05 -4.35
CA THR A 236 -9.40 1.79 -3.80
C THR A 236 -9.80 0.31 -3.73
N ARG A 237 -8.91 -0.65 -4.03
CA ARG A 237 -9.26 -2.09 -4.02
C ARG A 237 -8.15 -2.98 -3.45
N PRO A 238 -8.22 -3.36 -2.16
CA PRO A 238 -7.32 -4.36 -1.57
C PRO A 238 -7.53 -5.79 -2.10
N LEU A 239 -8.46 -6.01 -3.04
CA LEU A 239 -8.98 -7.33 -3.40
C LEU A 239 -9.04 -7.61 -4.92
N LEU A 240 -8.17 -6.99 -5.76
CA LEU A 240 -8.19 -7.23 -7.21
C LEU A 240 -6.79 -7.46 -7.81
N SER A 241 -6.53 -8.71 -8.22
CA SER A 241 -5.53 -9.25 -9.16
C SER A 241 -4.09 -8.65 -9.18
N LEU A 242 -3.09 -9.48 -8.82
CA LEU A 242 -1.64 -9.27 -9.02
C LEU A 242 -1.21 -8.52 -10.31
N PRO A 243 -1.72 -8.84 -11.52
CA PRO A 243 -1.30 -8.19 -12.76
C PRO A 243 -1.64 -6.71 -12.82
N LEU A 244 -2.69 -6.27 -12.12
CA LEU A 244 -3.01 -4.86 -12.00
C LEU A 244 -1.90 -4.22 -11.17
N SER A 245 -1.75 -4.47 -9.86
CA SER A 245 -0.70 -3.88 -8.99
C SER A 245 0.71 -3.78 -9.60
N LEU A 246 1.12 -4.75 -10.41
CA LEU A 246 2.40 -4.73 -11.13
C LEU A 246 2.50 -3.60 -12.18
N SER A 247 1.43 -3.30 -12.91
CA SER A 247 1.45 -2.28 -13.95
C SER A 247 1.51 -0.84 -13.41
N ALA A 248 0.89 -0.51 -12.27
CA ALA A 248 1.10 0.80 -11.64
C ALA A 248 2.54 1.00 -11.15
N LYS A 249 3.15 -0.02 -10.55
CA LYS A 249 4.57 0.02 -10.15
C LYS A 249 5.49 0.20 -11.36
N LEU A 250 5.15 -0.43 -12.48
CA LEU A 250 5.86 -0.28 -13.75
C LEU A 250 5.72 1.15 -14.29
N LEU A 251 4.52 1.70 -14.34
CA LEU A 251 4.26 3.06 -14.83
C LEU A 251 4.97 4.11 -13.97
N PHE A 252 4.93 3.96 -12.64
CA PHE A 252 5.69 4.79 -11.71
C PHE A 252 7.20 4.73 -11.97
N SER A 253 7.74 3.52 -12.14
CA SER A 253 9.17 3.33 -12.45
C SER A 253 9.57 3.96 -13.79
N VAL A 254 8.73 3.84 -14.81
CA VAL A 254 8.95 4.45 -16.14
C VAL A 254 8.96 5.96 -16.04
N SER A 255 8.01 6.56 -15.32
CA SER A 255 7.97 8.01 -15.16
C SER A 255 9.24 8.53 -14.46
N PHE A 256 9.64 7.87 -13.37
CA PHE A 256 10.84 8.23 -12.63
C PHE A 256 12.10 8.19 -13.51
N LEU A 257 12.23 7.18 -14.39
CA LEU A 257 13.34 7.08 -15.33
C LEU A 257 13.33 8.20 -16.37
N ILE A 258 12.16 8.57 -16.90
CA ILE A 258 12.02 9.68 -17.85
C ILE A 258 12.41 11.01 -17.19
N PHE A 259 11.95 11.23 -15.95
CA PHE A 259 12.29 12.43 -15.18
C PHE A 259 13.78 12.51 -14.86
N LEU A 260 14.40 11.42 -14.40
CA LEU A 260 15.85 11.35 -14.16
C LEU A 260 16.65 11.61 -15.43
N LEU A 261 16.27 10.99 -16.55
CA LEU A 261 16.93 11.22 -17.84
C LEU A 261 16.85 12.70 -18.24
N MET A 262 15.69 13.33 -18.07
CA MET A 262 15.52 14.77 -18.32
C MET A 262 16.44 15.61 -17.43
N LEU A 263 16.55 15.30 -16.12
CA LEU A 263 17.47 16.01 -15.22
C LEU A 263 18.93 15.86 -15.65
N ILE A 264 19.34 14.67 -16.09
CA ILE A 264 20.70 14.42 -16.59
C ILE A 264 20.97 15.24 -17.86
N LEU A 265 20.02 15.27 -18.79
CA LEU A 265 20.14 16.06 -20.02
C LEU A 265 20.22 17.56 -19.73
N LEU A 266 19.43 18.05 -18.77
CA LEU A 266 19.48 19.44 -18.32
C LEU A 266 20.82 19.76 -17.64
N GLY A 267 21.31 18.89 -16.76
CA GLY A 267 22.62 19.03 -16.12
C GLY A 267 23.79 18.99 -17.11
N LYS A 268 23.65 18.29 -18.24
CA LYS A 268 24.62 18.32 -19.35
C LYS A 268 24.47 19.52 -20.28
N GLY A 269 23.53 20.42 -20.02
CA GLY A 269 23.32 21.62 -20.83
C GLY A 269 22.64 21.35 -22.18
N PHE A 270 21.91 20.24 -22.32
CA PHE A 270 21.15 19.93 -23.54
C PHE A 270 20.08 20.98 -23.86
N THR A 271 19.67 21.77 -22.86
CA THR A 271 18.74 22.91 -22.98
C THR A 271 19.42 24.25 -23.21
N VAL A 272 20.76 24.32 -23.12
CA VAL A 272 21.51 25.55 -23.35
C VAL A 272 21.76 25.65 -24.85
N THR A 273 21.04 26.52 -25.54
CA THR A 273 21.43 26.99 -26.87
C THR A 273 22.84 27.54 -26.77
N ARG A 274 23.83 26.82 -27.30
CA ARG A 274 25.16 27.39 -27.57
C ARG A 274 24.92 28.51 -28.57
N CYS A 275 25.00 29.77 -28.13
CA CYS A 275 25.18 30.89 -29.04
C CYS A 275 26.51 30.67 -29.78
N LEU A 276 26.45 30.07 -30.96
CA LEU A 276 27.54 30.16 -31.91
C LEU A 276 27.51 31.59 -32.43
N GLY A 277 28.35 32.46 -31.88
CA GLY A 277 28.39 33.88 -32.20
C GLY A 277 28.56 34.11 -33.70
N MET A 278 27.50 34.61 -34.34
CA MET A 278 27.62 35.25 -35.65
C MET A 278 28.07 36.70 -35.45
N GLY A 279 29.30 36.97 -35.90
CA GLY A 279 29.76 38.31 -36.28
C GLY A 279 30.86 38.91 -35.40
N THR A 280 32.11 38.88 -35.88
CA THR A 280 32.83 40.11 -36.30
C THR A 280 34.16 39.74 -36.96
N ASN A 281 34.44 40.39 -38.09
CA ASN A 281 35.67 40.30 -38.86
C ASN A 281 36.94 40.52 -38.02
N ARG A 282 37.96 39.68 -38.20
CA ARG A 282 39.36 40.14 -38.16
C ARG A 282 40.24 39.30 -39.10
N ALA A 283 40.88 40.01 -40.02
CA ALA A 283 41.79 39.55 -41.07
C ALA A 283 43.11 38.97 -40.50
N PRO A 284 43.96 38.31 -41.33
CA PRO A 284 45.15 37.60 -40.87
C PRO A 284 46.35 38.55 -40.74
N TRP A 285 47.03 38.54 -39.58
CA TRP A 285 48.33 39.21 -39.40
C TRP A 285 49.28 38.37 -38.55
N GLN A 286 50.27 37.81 -39.27
CA GLN A 286 51.69 37.66 -38.95
C GLN A 286 52.12 37.47 -37.48
N ALA A 287 52.59 36.25 -37.18
CA ALA A 287 53.57 36.01 -36.12
C ALA A 287 54.98 36.19 -36.71
N GLY A 288 55.58 37.35 -36.43
CA GLY A 288 57.01 37.59 -36.57
C GLY A 288 57.54 38.10 -35.24
N VAL A 289 58.15 37.21 -34.46
CA VAL A 289 59.02 37.59 -33.34
C VAL A 289 60.43 37.16 -33.74
N GLY A 290 61.25 38.14 -34.09
CA GLY A 290 62.69 38.01 -34.23
C GLY A 290 63.39 38.33 -32.91
N SER A 291 64.46 37.59 -32.66
CA SER A 291 65.37 37.54 -31.51
C SER A 291 65.75 38.84 -30.80
N GLY A 292 66.06 38.68 -29.50
CA GLY A 292 66.98 39.52 -28.74
C GLY A 292 67.43 38.79 -27.48
N GLY A 293 68.64 38.22 -27.50
CA GLY A 293 69.27 37.61 -26.32
C GLY A 293 70.07 38.62 -25.51
N ILE A 294 70.23 38.31 -24.22
CA ILE A 294 71.50 38.30 -23.47
C ILE A 294 71.48 37.03 -22.62
#